data_AF-A0A836GXL4-F1
#
_entry.id   AF-A0A836GXL4-F1
#
_cell.length_a   1.000
_cell.length_b   1.000
_cell.length_c   1.000
_cell.angle_alpha   90.00
_cell.angle_beta   90.00
_cell.angle_gamma   90.00
#
_symmetry.space_group_name_H-M   'P 1'
#
loop_
_entity.id
_entity.type
_entity.pdbx_description
1 polymer ?
#
loop_
_entity_poly.entity_id
_entity_poly.type
_entity_poly.pdbx_seq_one_letter_code
_entity_poly.pdbx_strand_id
1 'polypeptide(L)'
;MMRRGAPQWFTQGKSRERFHRYWPWAVSSICAALYMYNGEPFEDAASAIVTKIRRPLLKTMEWVEVHDVDPESMSLELPPDMLFGPLEFPKQMRFLLAALRADNELADGYLARVIIDHMDLSLDPPILSEVDFLAAGGKELLDFGVEDFTGTGSRSQRKHIFFQPDRFLQLINLIAAYPSLTEYFVKERDGVELVFQAYRHSKNPYSSVMAMRSLTLFSFTQAVDGTVERCILQSNGMKTLVDAYKRSSGDPTETRFPTLLLSSIMRHYPKEGGKEFIDADGVEAVVNNLNIARYKGIPQHLRVLHDAQRLPQQAVGRESINARLEDADFLGVAMGLLDAFPEFYEATSDLLKFLTDVVPAHASPLELLEYRAMPILSKYYVKWREDQSFQTDGTRALVAKLFELMLNDKTCQRGYDPSVASYELLECLKTAKRAVKDEQEKRVTPFPEQKQQPVTTAG
;
A
#
# COMPACT_ATOMS: atom_id res chain seq x y z
N MET A 1 17.47 -1.37 -46.08
CA MET A 1 16.30 -0.73 -45.43
C MET A 1 15.22 -1.77 -45.16
N MET A 2 15.09 -2.27 -43.92
CA MET A 2 13.98 -3.16 -43.55
C MET A 2 12.73 -2.31 -43.27
N ARG A 3 11.72 -2.40 -44.15
CA ARG A 3 10.41 -1.79 -43.91
C ARG A 3 9.76 -2.47 -42.70
N ARG A 4 9.64 -1.75 -41.58
CA ARG A 4 8.74 -2.10 -40.46
C ARG A 4 7.30 -1.95 -40.95
N GLY A 5 6.79 -2.96 -41.63
CA GLY A 5 5.37 -3.11 -41.94
C GLY A 5 4.69 -4.02 -40.93
N ALA A 6 3.38 -3.83 -40.71
CA ALA A 6 2.58 -4.77 -39.93
C ALA A 6 2.72 -6.19 -40.51
N PRO A 7 2.80 -7.24 -39.66
CA PRO A 7 3.04 -8.59 -40.13
C PRO A 7 1.92 -9.08 -41.06
N GLN A 8 2.27 -9.89 -42.07
CA GLN A 8 1.35 -10.26 -43.16
C GLN A 8 0.04 -10.92 -42.70
N TRP A 9 0.08 -11.65 -41.58
CA TRP A 9 -1.11 -12.26 -40.97
C TRP A 9 -2.12 -11.22 -40.44
N PHE A 10 -1.66 -10.01 -40.12
CA PHE A 10 -2.47 -8.89 -39.65
C PHE A 10 -3.10 -8.10 -40.79
N THR A 11 -2.49 -8.12 -41.98
CA THR A 11 -2.94 -7.34 -43.14
C THR A 11 -3.81 -8.14 -44.12
N GLN A 12 -4.03 -9.44 -43.88
CA GLN A 12 -4.83 -10.30 -44.75
C GLN A 12 -6.12 -10.81 -44.09
N GLY A 13 -7.25 -10.58 -44.77
CA GLY A 13 -8.56 -11.17 -44.46
C GLY A 13 -9.26 -10.62 -43.21
N LYS A 14 -10.25 -11.37 -42.70
CA LYS A 14 -11.00 -11.06 -41.46
C LYS A 14 -10.14 -11.14 -40.18
N SER A 15 -8.86 -11.47 -40.30
CA SER A 15 -7.90 -11.60 -39.20
C SER A 15 -7.68 -10.27 -38.49
N ARG A 16 -7.64 -9.15 -39.24
CA ARG A 16 -7.56 -7.79 -38.67
C ARG A 16 -8.79 -7.43 -37.86
N GLU A 17 -9.96 -7.74 -38.40
CA GLU A 17 -11.26 -7.49 -37.76
C GLU A 17 -11.44 -8.35 -36.50
N ARG A 18 -11.04 -9.63 -36.56
CA ARG A 18 -11.01 -10.53 -35.38
C ARG A 18 -9.99 -10.08 -34.35
N PHE A 19 -8.81 -9.61 -34.78
CA PHE A 19 -7.84 -9.03 -33.85
C PHE A 19 -8.46 -7.82 -33.15
N HIS A 20 -9.01 -6.84 -33.87
CA HIS A 20 -9.63 -5.68 -33.21
C HIS A 20 -10.83 -6.04 -32.34
N ARG A 21 -11.58 -7.10 -32.68
CA ARG A 21 -12.74 -7.58 -31.89
C ARG A 21 -12.33 -8.31 -30.62
N TYR A 22 -11.29 -9.14 -30.65
CA TYR A 22 -10.89 -9.99 -29.52
C TYR A 22 -9.67 -9.47 -28.76
N TRP A 23 -8.88 -8.56 -29.34
CA TRP A 23 -7.67 -8.01 -28.72
C TRP A 23 -7.95 -7.23 -27.43
N PRO A 24 -8.99 -6.39 -27.32
CA PRO A 24 -9.32 -5.74 -26.05
C PRO A 24 -9.64 -6.75 -24.95
N TRP A 25 -10.34 -7.84 -25.29
CA TRP A 25 -10.67 -8.92 -24.36
C TRP A 25 -9.45 -9.77 -24.00
N ALA A 26 -8.57 -10.07 -24.97
CA ALA A 26 -7.34 -10.81 -24.75
C ALA A 26 -6.35 -9.99 -23.90
N VAL A 27 -6.20 -8.70 -24.16
CA VAL A 27 -5.37 -7.79 -23.35
C VAL A 27 -5.98 -7.60 -21.96
N SER A 28 -7.29 -7.39 -21.84
CA SER A 28 -7.95 -7.28 -20.54
C SER A 28 -7.85 -8.58 -19.74
N SER A 29 -7.97 -9.74 -20.38
CA SER A 29 -7.81 -11.05 -19.73
C SER A 29 -6.36 -11.35 -19.36
N ILE A 30 -5.39 -10.95 -20.19
CA ILE A 30 -3.95 -11.08 -19.89
C ILE A 30 -3.54 -10.10 -18.80
N CYS A 31 -4.05 -8.86 -18.79
CA CYS A 31 -3.83 -7.91 -17.70
C CYS A 31 -4.51 -8.37 -16.42
N ALA A 32 -5.73 -8.92 -16.48
CA ALA A 32 -6.39 -9.53 -15.34
C ALA A 32 -5.63 -10.76 -14.84
N ALA A 33 -5.10 -11.59 -15.74
CA ALA A 33 -4.29 -12.76 -15.38
C ALA A 33 -2.92 -12.36 -14.80
N LEU A 34 -2.23 -11.37 -15.39
CA LEU A 34 -0.96 -10.85 -14.87
C LEU A 34 -1.16 -10.14 -13.53
N TYR A 35 -2.27 -9.43 -13.36
CA TYR A 35 -2.66 -8.85 -12.07
C TYR A 35 -2.97 -9.94 -11.03
N MET A 36 -3.78 -10.94 -11.40
CA MET A 36 -4.12 -12.07 -10.52
C MET A 36 -2.92 -12.97 -10.21
N TYR A 37 -1.92 -13.05 -11.08
CA TYR A 37 -0.79 -13.98 -10.95
C TYR A 37 0.48 -13.32 -10.37
N ASN A 38 0.71 -12.02 -10.61
CA ASN A 38 1.94 -11.32 -10.19
C ASN A 38 1.73 -10.08 -9.32
N GLY A 39 0.50 -9.55 -9.17
CA GLY A 39 0.24 -8.39 -8.30
C GLY A 39 1.11 -7.16 -8.62
N GLU A 40 1.47 -6.94 -9.88
CA GLU A 40 2.28 -5.77 -10.26
C GLU A 40 1.52 -4.44 -9.99
N PRO A 41 2.25 -3.37 -9.61
CA PRO A 41 1.64 -2.09 -9.27
C PRO A 41 0.85 -1.53 -10.45
N PHE A 42 -0.46 -1.39 -10.23
CA PHE A 42 -1.41 -0.84 -11.20
C PHE A 42 -1.00 0.55 -11.74
N GLU A 43 -0.18 1.30 -11.01
CA GLU A 43 0.35 2.61 -11.43
C GLU A 43 1.18 2.54 -12.72
N ASP A 44 2.00 1.51 -12.92
CA ASP A 44 2.83 1.38 -14.12
C ASP A 44 2.01 0.89 -15.34
N ALA A 45 1.04 0.02 -15.11
CA ALA A 45 0.11 -0.46 -16.14
C ALA A 45 -0.87 0.65 -16.57
N ALA A 46 -1.42 1.43 -15.62
CA ALA A 46 -2.30 2.55 -15.88
C ALA A 46 -1.56 3.71 -16.57
N SER A 47 -0.34 4.02 -16.14
CA SER A 47 0.52 5.04 -16.77
C SER A 47 0.85 4.69 -18.22
N ALA A 48 1.14 3.41 -18.52
CA ALA A 48 1.36 2.92 -19.88
C ALA A 48 0.11 2.99 -20.77
N ILE A 49 -1.08 2.74 -20.21
CA ILE A 49 -2.38 2.85 -20.92
C ILE A 49 -2.68 4.31 -21.24
N VAL A 50 -2.51 5.23 -20.30
CA VAL A 50 -2.75 6.67 -20.51
C VAL A 50 -1.80 7.24 -21.57
N THR A 51 -0.52 6.84 -21.56
CA THR A 51 0.48 7.36 -22.52
C THR A 51 0.44 6.72 -23.91
N LYS A 52 0.08 5.43 -24.04
CA LYS A 52 0.06 4.72 -25.34
C LYS A 52 -1.32 4.53 -25.97
N ILE A 53 -2.43 4.71 -25.25
CA ILE A 53 -3.80 4.46 -25.76
C ILE A 53 -4.60 5.77 -25.95
N ARG A 54 -4.48 6.74 -25.04
CA ARG A 54 -5.20 8.03 -25.14
C ARG A 54 -4.73 8.89 -26.32
N ARG A 55 -3.41 8.93 -26.57
CA ARG A 55 -2.81 9.71 -27.68
C ARG A 55 -3.20 9.20 -29.08
N PRO A 56 -3.23 7.88 -29.36
CA PRO A 56 -3.71 7.36 -30.64
C PRO A 56 -5.23 7.47 -30.84
N LEU A 57 -6.03 7.40 -29.76
CA LEU A 57 -7.47 7.63 -29.81
C LEU A 57 -7.81 9.07 -30.22
N LEU A 58 -7.07 10.06 -29.71
CA LEU A 58 -7.20 11.46 -30.13
C LEU A 58 -6.84 11.65 -31.62
N LYS A 59 -5.84 10.93 -32.13
CA LYS A 59 -5.51 10.88 -33.58
C LYS A 59 -6.57 10.18 -34.44
N THR A 60 -7.37 9.29 -33.84
CA THR A 60 -8.45 8.58 -34.54
C THR A 60 -9.70 9.46 -34.62
N MET A 61 -9.96 10.28 -33.60
CA MET A 61 -10.98 11.34 -33.66
C MET A 61 -10.65 12.38 -34.74
N GLU A 62 -9.39 12.78 -34.85
CA GLU A 62 -8.88 13.67 -35.92
C GLU A 62 -9.06 13.07 -37.34
N TRP A 63 -9.17 11.74 -37.46
CA TRP A 63 -9.40 11.05 -38.74
C TRP A 63 -10.90 10.94 -39.10
N VAL A 64 -11.77 10.83 -38.10
CA VAL A 64 -13.24 10.81 -38.28
C VAL A 64 -13.76 12.18 -38.73
N GLU A 65 -13.17 13.28 -38.25
CA GLU A 65 -13.47 14.64 -38.73
C GLU A 65 -13.11 14.88 -40.21
N VAL A 66 -12.24 14.06 -40.79
CA VAL A 66 -11.77 14.21 -42.19
C VAL A 66 -12.62 13.42 -43.20
N HIS A 67 -13.44 12.46 -42.76
CA HIS A 67 -14.06 11.48 -43.66
C HIS A 67 -15.61 11.44 -43.69
N ASP A 68 -16.28 12.42 -43.07
CA ASP A 68 -17.71 12.76 -43.26
C ASP A 68 -18.66 11.54 -43.37
N VAL A 69 -18.69 10.70 -42.32
CA VAL A 69 -19.57 9.53 -42.23
C VAL A 69 -20.75 9.87 -41.31
N ASP A 70 -21.97 9.65 -41.82
CA ASP A 70 -23.24 10.06 -41.23
C ASP A 70 -23.46 9.54 -39.77
N PRO A 71 -23.47 10.43 -38.76
CA PRO A 71 -23.44 10.11 -37.33
C PRO A 71 -24.80 9.69 -36.73
N GLU A 72 -25.92 9.79 -37.46
CA GLU A 72 -27.24 9.54 -36.88
C GLU A 72 -27.47 8.07 -36.48
N SER A 73 -26.86 7.13 -37.20
CA SER A 73 -27.12 5.69 -37.02
C SER A 73 -26.41 5.03 -35.82
N MET A 74 -25.42 5.68 -35.19
CA MET A 74 -24.76 5.21 -33.96
C MET A 74 -25.06 6.07 -32.71
N SER A 75 -25.90 7.09 -32.86
CA SER A 75 -26.14 8.12 -31.84
C SER A 75 -27.05 7.71 -30.67
N LEU A 76 -27.69 6.53 -30.74
CA LEU A 76 -28.70 6.11 -29.76
C LEU A 76 -28.17 5.17 -28.66
N GLU A 77 -26.94 4.66 -28.77
CA GLU A 77 -26.38 3.69 -27.80
C GLU A 77 -25.07 4.14 -27.14
N LEU A 78 -24.55 5.32 -27.50
CA LEU A 78 -23.30 5.83 -26.94
C LEU A 78 -23.58 6.90 -25.88
N PRO A 79 -22.77 6.97 -24.80
CA PRO A 79 -22.77 8.13 -23.92
C PRO A 79 -22.60 9.39 -24.78
N PRO A 80 -23.38 10.46 -24.55
CA PRO A 80 -23.39 11.67 -25.39
C PRO A 80 -22.02 12.28 -25.68
N ASP A 81 -21.01 11.98 -24.88
CA ASP A 81 -19.63 12.42 -25.03
C ASP A 81 -18.91 11.78 -26.24
N MET A 82 -19.42 10.67 -26.78
CA MET A 82 -18.97 10.16 -28.08
C MET A 82 -19.60 10.91 -29.27
N LEU A 83 -20.66 11.70 -29.01
CA LEU A 83 -21.31 12.58 -29.99
C LEU A 83 -20.89 14.06 -29.82
N PHE A 84 -20.43 14.47 -28.63
CA PHE A 84 -20.18 15.89 -28.29
C PHE A 84 -18.76 16.21 -27.80
N GLY A 85 -17.83 15.26 -27.76
CA GLY A 85 -16.45 15.46 -27.28
C GLY A 85 -16.30 15.43 -25.75
N PRO A 86 -15.09 15.66 -25.19
CA PRO A 86 -14.87 15.60 -23.75
C PRO A 86 -15.66 16.71 -23.05
N LEU A 87 -16.74 16.33 -22.38
CA LEU A 87 -17.55 17.27 -21.62
C LEU A 87 -16.75 17.83 -20.44
N GLU A 88 -16.92 19.12 -20.19
CA GLU A 88 -16.44 19.76 -18.96
C GLU A 88 -17.17 19.18 -17.75
N PHE A 89 -16.46 19.09 -16.61
CA PHE A 89 -16.98 18.48 -15.39
C PHE A 89 -18.39 18.97 -14.96
N PRO A 90 -18.72 20.28 -14.98
CA PRO A 90 -20.06 20.75 -14.64
C PRO A 90 -21.17 20.18 -15.56
N LYS A 91 -20.86 19.95 -16.84
CA LYS A 91 -21.80 19.36 -17.80
C LYS A 91 -21.96 17.86 -17.55
N GLN A 92 -20.86 17.15 -17.29
CA GLN A 92 -20.89 15.74 -16.90
C GLN A 92 -21.77 15.54 -15.65
N MET A 93 -21.55 16.34 -14.60
CA MET A 93 -22.33 16.29 -13.37
C MET A 93 -23.80 16.62 -13.58
N ARG A 94 -24.11 17.65 -14.40
CA ARG A 94 -25.50 18.01 -14.70
C ARG A 94 -26.25 16.86 -15.38
N PHE A 95 -25.64 16.19 -16.36
CA PHE A 95 -26.25 15.06 -17.04
C PHE A 95 -26.36 13.84 -16.13
N LEU A 96 -25.33 13.56 -15.33
CA LEU A 96 -25.35 12.50 -14.33
C LEU A 96 -26.52 12.69 -13.35
N LEU A 97 -26.63 13.86 -12.70
CA LEU A 97 -27.68 14.14 -11.72
C LEU A 97 -29.08 14.10 -12.36
N ALA A 98 -29.22 14.55 -13.60
CA ALA A 98 -30.49 14.45 -14.33
C ALA A 98 -30.86 12.98 -14.62
N ALA A 99 -29.90 12.17 -15.07
CA ALA A 99 -30.10 10.76 -15.35
C ALA A 99 -30.43 9.95 -14.08
N LEU A 100 -29.73 10.22 -12.97
CA LEU A 100 -29.99 9.60 -11.66
C LEU A 100 -31.40 9.91 -11.14
N ARG A 101 -31.85 11.17 -11.25
CA ARG A 101 -33.21 11.59 -10.87
C ARG A 101 -34.29 10.96 -11.76
N ALA A 102 -33.98 10.73 -13.03
CA ALA A 102 -34.88 10.10 -13.98
C ALA A 102 -34.87 8.56 -13.90
N ASP A 103 -34.08 7.95 -13.00
CA ASP A 103 -33.88 6.51 -12.90
C ASP A 103 -33.47 5.88 -14.25
N ASN A 104 -32.58 6.56 -14.97
CA ASN A 104 -32.17 6.21 -16.33
C ASN A 104 -30.81 5.49 -16.33
N GLU A 105 -30.70 4.37 -17.05
CA GLU A 105 -29.48 3.55 -17.19
C GLU A 105 -28.26 4.33 -17.73
N LEU A 106 -28.47 5.43 -18.45
CA LEU A 106 -27.37 6.32 -18.88
C LEU A 106 -26.58 6.89 -17.68
N ALA A 107 -27.17 6.94 -16.49
CA ALA A 107 -26.48 7.37 -15.28
C ALA A 107 -25.24 6.53 -14.97
N ASP A 108 -25.24 5.22 -15.26
CA ASP A 108 -24.06 4.36 -15.07
C ASP A 108 -22.89 4.79 -15.97
N GLY A 109 -23.20 5.17 -17.21
CA GLY A 109 -22.21 5.66 -18.16
C GLY A 109 -21.58 6.98 -17.72
N TYR A 110 -22.42 7.94 -17.30
CA TYR A 110 -21.93 9.23 -16.80
C TYR A 110 -21.19 9.09 -15.46
N LEU A 111 -21.64 8.21 -14.57
CA LEU A 111 -20.98 7.97 -13.30
C LEU A 111 -19.60 7.37 -13.51
N ALA A 112 -19.50 6.34 -14.37
CA ALA A 112 -18.22 5.75 -14.73
C ALA A 112 -17.27 6.78 -15.34
N ARG A 113 -17.78 7.70 -16.17
CA ARG A 113 -17.00 8.77 -16.78
C ARG A 113 -16.43 9.73 -15.74
N VAL A 114 -17.28 10.26 -14.86
CA VAL A 114 -16.87 11.18 -13.79
C VAL A 114 -15.80 10.53 -12.91
N ILE A 115 -15.98 9.26 -12.55
CA ILE A 115 -14.99 8.50 -11.77
C ILE A 115 -13.68 8.37 -12.55
N ILE A 116 -13.70 7.96 -13.82
CA ILE A 116 -12.48 7.76 -14.62
C ILE A 116 -11.71 9.06 -14.84
N ASP A 117 -12.42 10.17 -15.08
CA ASP A 117 -11.81 11.45 -15.41
C ASP A 117 -11.25 12.17 -14.17
N HIS A 118 -11.81 11.91 -12.98
CA HIS A 118 -11.56 12.75 -11.80
C HIS A 118 -11.16 11.99 -10.53
N MET A 119 -11.29 10.66 -10.47
CA MET A 119 -10.77 9.89 -9.33
C MET A 119 -9.27 9.72 -9.51
N ASP A 120 -8.50 10.51 -8.75
CA ASP A 120 -7.07 10.29 -8.63
C ASP A 120 -6.79 9.28 -7.51
N LEU A 121 -6.04 8.23 -7.84
CA LEU A 121 -5.58 7.22 -6.89
C LEU A 121 -4.24 7.61 -6.23
N SER A 122 -3.57 8.62 -6.75
CA SER A 122 -2.41 9.25 -6.12
C SER A 122 -2.81 9.93 -4.79
N LEU A 123 -1.82 10.47 -4.07
CA LEU A 123 -2.04 11.34 -2.91
C LEU A 123 -1.86 12.82 -3.27
N ASP A 124 -1.83 13.16 -4.56
CA ASP A 124 -1.66 14.53 -5.02
C ASP A 124 -2.95 15.34 -4.80
N PRO A 125 -2.85 16.68 -4.74
CA PRO A 125 -4.03 17.53 -4.68
C PRO A 125 -4.97 17.25 -5.87
N PRO A 126 -6.30 17.23 -5.64
CA PRO A 126 -7.25 16.94 -6.71
C PRO A 126 -7.15 17.98 -7.82
N ILE A 127 -7.26 17.50 -9.07
CA ILE A 127 -7.21 18.36 -10.28
C ILE A 127 -8.34 19.40 -10.27
N LEU A 128 -9.52 19.02 -9.74
CA LEU A 128 -10.68 19.88 -9.58
C LEU A 128 -10.69 20.52 -8.19
N SER A 129 -10.95 21.83 -8.13
CA SER A 129 -11.13 22.53 -6.85
C SER A 129 -12.43 22.07 -6.16
N GLU A 130 -12.44 22.11 -4.82
CA GLU A 130 -13.63 21.75 -4.05
C GLU A 130 -14.82 22.67 -4.35
N VAL A 131 -14.56 23.96 -4.58
CA VAL A 131 -15.59 24.95 -4.91
C VAL A 131 -16.29 24.58 -6.21
N ASP A 132 -15.52 24.21 -7.24
CA ASP A 132 -16.08 23.80 -8.54
C ASP A 132 -16.83 22.47 -8.42
N PHE A 133 -16.33 21.55 -7.60
CA PHE A 133 -16.98 20.27 -7.33
C PHE A 133 -18.35 20.45 -6.66
N LEU A 134 -18.41 21.30 -5.64
CA LEU A 134 -19.65 21.63 -4.93
C LEU A 134 -20.62 22.39 -5.83
N ALA A 135 -20.15 23.37 -6.60
CA ALA A 135 -20.98 24.15 -7.52
C ALA A 135 -21.63 23.29 -8.61
N ALA A 136 -20.97 22.20 -9.01
CA ALA A 136 -21.51 21.23 -9.97
C ALA A 136 -22.51 20.23 -9.37
N GLY A 137 -22.81 20.30 -8.07
CA GLY A 137 -23.75 19.40 -7.39
C GLY A 137 -23.08 18.18 -6.75
N GLY A 138 -21.79 18.26 -6.39
CA GLY A 138 -21.06 17.17 -5.75
C GLY A 138 -21.71 16.65 -4.45
N LYS A 139 -22.28 17.54 -3.63
CA LYS A 139 -23.04 17.14 -2.43
C LYS A 139 -24.31 16.36 -2.79
N GLU A 140 -25.04 16.80 -3.83
CA GLU A 140 -26.26 16.11 -4.27
C GLU A 140 -25.95 14.69 -4.78
N LEU A 141 -24.82 14.52 -5.48
CA LEU A 141 -24.35 13.21 -5.91
C LEU A 141 -24.02 12.30 -4.72
N LEU A 142 -23.35 12.84 -3.70
CA LEU A 142 -23.03 12.12 -2.47
C LEU A 142 -24.30 11.67 -1.73
N ASP A 143 -25.23 12.59 -1.50
CA ASP A 143 -26.50 12.29 -0.82
C ASP A 143 -27.28 11.22 -1.58
N PHE A 144 -27.36 11.33 -2.91
CA PHE A 144 -27.99 10.31 -3.75
C PHE A 144 -27.28 8.96 -3.62
N GLY A 145 -25.95 8.94 -3.66
CA GLY A 145 -25.16 7.72 -3.54
C GLY A 145 -25.37 7.00 -2.21
N VAL A 146 -25.47 7.77 -1.11
CA VAL A 146 -25.79 7.22 0.23
C VAL A 146 -27.21 6.65 0.27
N GLU A 147 -28.21 7.37 -0.21
CA GLU A 147 -29.60 6.88 -0.26
C GLU A 147 -29.71 5.59 -1.09
N ASP A 148 -29.06 5.57 -2.26
CA ASP A 148 -29.11 4.45 -3.19
C ASP A 148 -28.44 3.19 -2.61
N PHE A 149 -27.26 3.35 -1.99
CA PHE A 149 -26.50 2.26 -1.37
C PHE A 149 -27.21 1.70 -0.13
N THR A 150 -27.76 2.56 0.72
CA THR A 150 -28.39 2.16 2.00
C THR A 150 -29.83 1.64 1.84
N GLY A 151 -30.45 1.80 0.67
CA GLY A 151 -31.86 1.43 0.52
C GLY A 151 -32.84 2.48 1.03
N THR A 152 -32.40 3.69 1.35
CA THR A 152 -33.20 4.69 2.07
C THR A 152 -33.77 5.79 1.17
N GLY A 153 -34.72 6.59 1.70
CA GLY A 153 -35.28 7.74 1.00
C GLY A 153 -35.90 7.39 -0.35
N SER A 154 -35.44 8.08 -1.40
CA SER A 154 -35.93 7.94 -2.78
C SER A 154 -35.70 6.54 -3.36
N ARG A 155 -34.79 5.74 -2.79
CA ARG A 155 -34.42 4.42 -3.29
C ARG A 155 -35.60 3.44 -3.32
N SER A 156 -36.55 3.56 -2.39
CA SER A 156 -37.75 2.71 -2.32
C SER A 156 -38.66 2.82 -3.56
N GLN A 157 -38.55 3.89 -4.33
CA GLN A 157 -39.38 4.16 -5.51
C GLN A 157 -38.66 3.88 -6.84
N ARG A 158 -37.36 3.55 -6.78
CA ARG A 158 -36.48 3.40 -7.95
C ARG A 158 -36.28 1.93 -8.34
N LYS A 159 -36.20 1.66 -9.64
CA LYS A 159 -36.00 0.31 -10.19
C LYS A 159 -34.51 -0.04 -10.24
N HIS A 160 -33.66 0.92 -10.59
CA HIS A 160 -32.24 0.69 -10.79
C HIS A 160 -31.43 0.93 -9.50
N ILE A 161 -30.32 0.21 -9.34
CA ILE A 161 -29.31 0.41 -8.29
C ILE A 161 -28.03 0.82 -8.99
N PHE A 162 -27.63 2.07 -8.81
CA PHE A 162 -26.46 2.64 -9.46
C PHE A 162 -25.21 2.49 -8.57
N PHE A 163 -25.40 2.60 -7.25
CA PHE A 163 -24.34 2.54 -6.24
C PHE A 163 -24.31 1.18 -5.54
N GLN A 164 -23.95 0.16 -6.32
CA GLN A 164 -23.48 -1.11 -5.75
C GLN A 164 -22.20 -0.87 -4.92
N PRO A 165 -21.83 -1.77 -3.97
CA PRO A 165 -20.73 -1.54 -3.04
C PRO A 165 -19.43 -1.01 -3.67
N ASP A 166 -19.05 -1.54 -4.83
CA ASP A 166 -17.83 -1.14 -5.54
C ASP A 166 -17.92 0.27 -6.13
N ARG A 167 -19.06 0.61 -6.74
CA ARG A 167 -19.32 1.95 -7.29
C ARG A 167 -19.44 2.99 -6.19
N PHE A 168 -20.05 2.60 -5.07
CA PHE A 168 -20.09 3.43 -3.87
C PHE A 168 -18.68 3.74 -3.38
N LEU A 169 -17.81 2.74 -3.19
CA LEU A 169 -16.42 2.97 -2.77
C LEU A 169 -15.62 3.85 -3.75
N GLN A 170 -15.87 3.75 -5.06
CA GLN A 170 -15.26 4.63 -6.06
C GLN A 170 -15.72 6.09 -5.89
N LEU A 171 -17.03 6.31 -5.70
CA LEU A 171 -17.55 7.65 -5.38
C LEU A 171 -16.93 8.18 -4.08
N ILE A 172 -16.81 7.33 -3.06
CA ILE A 172 -16.22 7.73 -1.78
C ILE A 172 -14.74 8.11 -1.95
N ASN A 173 -13.97 7.39 -2.78
CA ASN A 173 -12.58 7.76 -3.07
C ASN A 173 -12.45 9.06 -3.87
N LEU A 174 -13.43 9.38 -4.73
CA LEU A 174 -13.49 10.67 -5.42
C LEU A 174 -13.74 11.83 -4.44
N ILE A 175 -14.68 11.68 -3.50
CA ILE A 175 -15.01 12.74 -2.55
C ILE A 175 -13.97 12.90 -1.43
N ALA A 176 -13.21 11.85 -1.11
CA ALA A 176 -12.30 11.82 0.02
C ALA A 176 -11.17 12.86 -0.07
N ALA A 177 -10.94 13.40 -1.28
CA ALA A 177 -9.99 14.49 -1.53
C ALA A 177 -10.53 15.87 -1.12
N TYR A 178 -11.82 15.98 -0.79
CA TYR A 178 -12.52 17.24 -0.50
C TYR A 178 -12.89 17.33 0.99
N PRO A 179 -12.21 18.17 1.79
CA PRO A 179 -12.36 18.21 3.24
C PRO A 179 -13.79 18.46 3.73
N SER A 180 -14.53 19.42 3.15
CA SER A 180 -15.88 19.76 3.64
C SER A 180 -16.89 18.64 3.35
N LEU A 181 -16.77 17.98 2.20
CA LEU A 181 -17.57 16.82 1.85
C LEU A 181 -17.21 15.61 2.71
N THR A 182 -15.92 15.43 3.00
CA THR A 182 -15.45 14.34 3.86
C THR A 182 -15.95 14.52 5.29
N GLU A 183 -15.85 15.74 5.85
CA GLU A 183 -16.38 16.06 7.16
C GLU A 183 -17.90 15.81 7.23
N TYR A 184 -18.64 16.29 6.23
CA TYR A 184 -20.07 16.03 6.09
C TYR A 184 -20.39 14.52 6.07
N PHE A 185 -19.69 13.76 5.23
CA PHE A 185 -19.91 12.32 5.08
C PHE A 185 -19.59 11.56 6.38
N VAL A 186 -18.43 11.82 6.99
CA VAL A 186 -17.99 11.13 8.20
C VAL A 186 -18.92 11.46 9.37
N LYS A 187 -19.25 12.73 9.60
CA LYS A 187 -19.98 13.17 10.80
C LYS A 187 -21.50 13.06 10.66
N GLU A 188 -22.07 13.42 9.52
CA GLU A 188 -23.53 13.51 9.35
C GLU A 188 -24.14 12.24 8.75
N ARG A 189 -23.36 11.43 8.03
CA ARG A 189 -23.84 10.23 7.33
C ARG A 189 -23.29 8.91 7.87
N ASP A 190 -22.55 8.94 8.98
CA ASP A 190 -21.86 7.76 9.54
C ASP A 190 -20.97 7.08 8.49
N GLY A 191 -20.20 7.90 7.77
CA GLY A 191 -19.48 7.48 6.58
C GLY A 191 -18.47 6.35 6.79
N VAL A 192 -17.92 6.23 8.01
CA VAL A 192 -16.98 5.14 8.34
C VAL A 192 -17.68 3.78 8.35
N GLU A 193 -18.85 3.67 8.99
CA GLU A 193 -19.61 2.43 8.98
C GLU A 193 -20.13 2.11 7.56
N LEU A 194 -20.54 3.11 6.79
CA LEU A 194 -20.92 2.91 5.39
C LEU A 194 -19.78 2.35 4.53
N VAL A 195 -18.54 2.80 4.74
CA VAL A 195 -17.36 2.24 4.06
C VAL A 195 -17.12 0.79 4.48
N PHE A 196 -17.26 0.46 5.77
CA PHE A 196 -17.14 -0.92 6.22
C PHE A 196 -18.25 -1.82 5.68
N GLN A 197 -19.48 -1.33 5.60
CA GLN A 197 -20.59 -2.06 4.98
C GLN A 197 -20.32 -2.32 3.49
N ALA A 198 -19.83 -1.32 2.76
CA ALA A 198 -19.48 -1.48 1.35
C ALA A 198 -18.35 -2.49 1.17
N TYR A 199 -17.32 -2.45 2.03
CA TYR A 199 -16.25 -3.44 2.03
C TYR A 199 -16.77 -4.87 2.28
N ARG A 200 -17.62 -5.06 3.29
CA ARG A 200 -18.16 -6.39 3.65
C ARG A 200 -19.08 -6.98 2.56
N HIS A 201 -19.83 -6.13 1.86
CA HIS A 201 -20.77 -6.56 0.81
C HIS A 201 -20.15 -6.64 -0.60
N SER A 202 -18.94 -6.11 -0.78
CA SER A 202 -18.24 -6.20 -2.06
C SER A 202 -17.77 -7.62 -2.35
N LYS A 203 -17.84 -8.00 -3.63
CA LYS A 203 -17.20 -9.23 -4.16
C LYS A 203 -15.91 -8.94 -4.90
N ASN A 204 -15.54 -7.67 -5.02
CA ASN A 204 -14.39 -7.22 -5.78
C ASN A 204 -13.13 -7.28 -4.90
N PRO A 205 -12.06 -7.97 -5.32
CA PRO A 205 -10.78 -7.99 -4.59
C PRO A 205 -10.23 -6.59 -4.27
N TYR A 206 -10.45 -5.62 -5.17
CA TYR A 206 -9.96 -4.24 -5.02
C TYR A 206 -10.73 -3.41 -3.98
N SER A 207 -11.87 -3.89 -3.50
CA SER A 207 -12.69 -3.16 -2.51
C SER A 207 -11.95 -2.96 -1.20
N SER A 208 -11.09 -3.90 -0.81
CA SER A 208 -10.22 -3.77 0.36
C SER A 208 -9.36 -2.53 0.25
N VAL A 209 -8.62 -2.40 -0.86
CA VAL A 209 -7.73 -1.25 -1.11
C VAL A 209 -8.50 0.06 -1.11
N MET A 210 -9.63 0.10 -1.82
CA MET A 210 -10.45 1.31 -1.93
C MET A 210 -11.06 1.72 -0.59
N ALA A 211 -11.56 0.77 0.21
CA ALA A 211 -12.12 1.04 1.52
C ALA A 211 -11.03 1.53 2.50
N MET A 212 -9.89 0.84 2.57
CA MET A 212 -8.79 1.27 3.43
C MET A 212 -8.22 2.63 2.99
N ARG A 213 -8.14 2.89 1.68
CA ARG A 213 -7.73 4.18 1.14
C ARG A 213 -8.70 5.29 1.55
N SER A 214 -10.01 5.08 1.39
CA SER A 214 -11.02 6.06 1.82
C SER A 214 -10.86 6.42 3.28
N LEU A 215 -10.80 5.42 4.17
CA LEU A 215 -10.63 5.65 5.60
C LEU A 215 -9.32 6.40 5.92
N THR A 216 -8.24 6.07 5.22
CA THR A 216 -6.94 6.76 5.40
C THR A 216 -7.02 8.22 4.94
N LEU A 217 -7.64 8.47 3.79
CA LEU A 217 -7.82 9.83 3.27
C LEU A 217 -8.72 10.65 4.18
N PHE A 218 -9.76 10.05 4.75
CA PHE A 218 -10.58 10.72 5.75
C PHE A 218 -9.75 11.18 6.93
N SER A 219 -8.89 10.31 7.48
CA SER A 219 -7.99 10.69 8.57
C SER A 219 -7.08 11.86 8.20
N PHE A 220 -6.64 11.98 6.94
CA PHE A 220 -5.78 13.09 6.48
C PHE A 220 -6.52 14.40 6.23
N THR A 221 -7.82 14.35 5.91
CA THR A 221 -8.59 15.55 5.56
C THR A 221 -9.39 16.13 6.73
N GLN A 222 -9.51 15.41 7.85
CA GLN A 222 -10.16 15.95 9.04
C GLN A 222 -9.33 17.06 9.70
N ALA A 223 -10.01 18.10 10.17
CA ALA A 223 -9.38 19.19 10.92
C ALA A 223 -8.91 18.77 12.33
N VAL A 224 -9.44 17.68 12.88
CA VAL A 224 -9.12 17.17 14.21
C VAL A 224 -8.63 15.73 14.11
N ASP A 225 -7.35 15.55 14.38
CA ASP A 225 -6.70 14.23 14.43
C ASP A 225 -7.44 13.28 15.38
N GLY A 226 -7.53 12.00 14.99
CA GLY A 226 -8.18 10.98 15.80
C GLY A 226 -9.71 10.92 15.66
N THR A 227 -10.34 11.80 14.87
CA THR A 227 -11.81 11.76 14.70
C THR A 227 -12.26 10.51 13.96
N VAL A 228 -11.63 10.21 12.82
CA VAL A 228 -11.97 9.04 12.01
C VAL A 228 -11.61 7.75 12.74
N GLU A 229 -10.45 7.73 13.40
CA GLU A 229 -9.99 6.61 14.22
C GLU A 229 -10.98 6.29 15.33
N ARG A 230 -11.61 7.30 15.95
CA ARG A 230 -12.69 7.08 16.93
C ARG A 230 -13.90 6.41 16.31
N CYS A 231 -14.35 6.91 15.15
CA CYS A 231 -15.48 6.32 14.43
C CYS A 231 -15.19 4.88 13.98
N ILE A 232 -13.93 4.60 13.59
CA ILE A 232 -13.48 3.24 13.27
C ILE A 232 -13.65 2.32 14.48
N LEU A 233 -13.19 2.73 15.67
CA LEU A 233 -13.33 1.94 16.90
C LEU A 233 -14.79 1.75 17.29
N GLN A 234 -15.61 2.81 17.21
CA GLN A 234 -17.06 2.71 17.47
C GLN A 234 -17.78 1.72 16.55
N SER A 235 -17.27 1.54 15.32
CA SER A 235 -17.79 0.59 14.33
C SER A 235 -17.21 -0.83 14.49
N ASN A 236 -16.46 -1.11 15.56
CA ASN A 236 -15.65 -2.34 15.73
C ASN A 236 -14.74 -2.59 14.50
N GLY A 237 -14.25 -1.51 13.91
CA GLY A 237 -13.52 -1.53 12.65
C GLY A 237 -12.10 -2.09 12.77
N MET A 238 -11.49 -2.08 13.96
CA MET A 238 -10.12 -2.59 14.16
C MET A 238 -9.97 -4.02 13.68
N LYS A 239 -10.88 -4.92 14.07
CA LYS A 239 -10.88 -6.30 13.60
C LYS A 239 -10.97 -6.38 12.07
N THR A 240 -11.80 -5.54 11.46
CA THR A 240 -11.96 -5.49 9.99
C THR A 240 -10.66 -5.02 9.32
N LEU A 241 -9.97 -4.04 9.90
CA LEU A 241 -8.67 -3.56 9.41
C LEU A 241 -7.60 -4.66 9.51
N VAL A 242 -7.52 -5.34 10.66
CA VAL A 242 -6.56 -6.44 10.86
C VAL A 242 -6.85 -7.62 9.94
N ASP A 243 -8.12 -7.98 9.73
CA ASP A 243 -8.51 -9.04 8.79
C ASP A 243 -8.17 -8.66 7.34
N ALA A 244 -8.39 -7.41 6.94
CA ALA A 244 -7.96 -6.91 5.63
C ALA A 244 -6.43 -6.98 5.50
N TYR A 245 -5.71 -6.64 6.57
CA TYR A 245 -4.26 -6.71 6.63
C TYR A 245 -3.73 -8.14 6.52
N LYS A 246 -4.35 -9.12 7.20
CA LYS A 246 -4.02 -10.55 7.09
C LYS A 246 -4.22 -11.08 5.67
N ARG A 247 -5.22 -10.58 4.93
CA ARG A 247 -5.53 -11.01 3.56
C ARG A 247 -4.64 -10.40 2.49
N SER A 248 -3.91 -9.33 2.81
CA SER A 248 -3.21 -8.49 1.83
C SER A 248 -1.99 -9.12 1.12
N SER A 249 -1.62 -10.35 1.50
CA SER A 249 -0.46 -11.08 0.93
C SER A 249 0.84 -10.25 0.87
N GLY A 250 1.04 -9.31 1.79
CA GLY A 250 2.19 -8.40 1.85
C GLY A 250 2.38 -7.49 0.63
N ASP A 251 1.36 -7.31 -0.21
CA ASP A 251 1.43 -6.37 -1.34
C ASP A 251 1.49 -4.92 -0.84
N PRO A 252 2.48 -4.10 -1.24
CA PRO A 252 2.57 -2.71 -0.84
C PRO A 252 1.30 -1.88 -1.16
N THR A 253 0.63 -2.18 -2.26
CA THR A 253 -0.60 -1.48 -2.69
C THR A 253 -1.78 -1.77 -1.77
N GLU A 254 -1.87 -2.99 -1.24
CA GLU A 254 -2.93 -3.41 -0.33
C GLU A 254 -2.62 -3.09 1.13
N THR A 255 -1.34 -3.08 1.50
CA THR A 255 -0.90 -2.91 2.89
C THR A 255 -0.63 -1.48 3.29
N ARG A 256 -0.35 -0.56 2.36
CA ARG A 256 0.04 0.83 2.69
C ARG A 256 -1.00 1.53 3.57
N PHE A 257 -2.25 1.54 3.12
CA PHE A 257 -3.35 2.21 3.83
C PHE A 257 -3.69 1.58 5.19
N PRO A 258 -3.90 0.25 5.31
CA PRO A 258 -4.11 -0.35 6.61
C PRO A 258 -2.90 -0.20 7.55
N THR A 259 -1.65 -0.22 7.05
CA THR A 259 -0.46 0.08 7.87
C THR A 259 -0.58 1.47 8.54
N LEU A 260 -0.98 2.48 7.76
CA LEU A 260 -1.14 3.85 8.24
C LEU A 260 -2.30 3.98 9.23
N LEU A 261 -3.43 3.35 8.95
CA LEU A 261 -4.61 3.37 9.83
C LEU A 261 -4.33 2.67 11.16
N LEU A 262 -3.76 1.47 11.16
CA LEU A 262 -3.41 0.74 12.38
C LEU A 262 -2.44 1.55 13.25
N SER A 263 -1.41 2.12 12.63
CA SER A 263 -0.46 3.04 13.28
C SER A 263 -1.17 4.27 13.87
N SER A 264 -2.06 4.91 13.11
CA SER A 264 -2.79 6.10 13.56
C SER A 264 -3.70 5.78 14.75
N ILE A 265 -4.47 4.70 14.69
CA ILE A 265 -5.41 4.31 15.75
C ILE A 265 -4.65 4.00 17.04
N MET A 266 -3.54 3.26 16.97
CA MET A 266 -2.74 2.95 18.17
C MET A 266 -2.08 4.19 18.78
N ARG A 267 -1.79 5.24 18.01
CA ARG A 267 -1.24 6.49 18.52
C ARG A 267 -2.29 7.38 19.19
N HIS A 268 -3.47 7.50 18.59
CA HIS A 268 -4.54 8.36 19.09
C HIS A 268 -5.37 7.69 20.21
N TYR A 269 -5.57 6.38 20.11
CA TYR A 269 -6.34 5.57 21.06
C TYR A 269 -5.53 4.36 21.55
N PRO A 270 -4.38 4.59 22.22
CA PRO A 270 -3.47 3.51 22.63
C PRO A 270 -4.10 2.53 23.63
N LYS A 271 -5.15 2.92 24.35
CA LYS A 271 -5.86 2.02 25.27
C LYS A 271 -6.87 1.13 24.56
N GLU A 272 -7.88 1.75 23.95
CA GLU A 272 -8.99 1.05 23.32
C GLU A 272 -8.56 0.40 22.01
N GLY A 273 -8.00 1.20 21.09
CA GLY A 273 -7.52 0.70 19.81
C GLY A 273 -6.31 -0.22 19.95
N GLY A 274 -5.41 0.04 20.90
CA GLY A 274 -4.34 -0.89 21.23
C GLY A 274 -4.87 -2.25 21.68
N LYS A 275 -5.88 -2.27 22.55
CA LYS A 275 -6.49 -3.52 23.01
C LYS A 275 -7.16 -4.27 21.86
N GLU A 276 -7.99 -3.59 21.07
CA GLU A 276 -8.67 -4.23 19.92
C GLU A 276 -7.68 -4.76 18.87
N PHE A 277 -6.54 -4.09 18.68
CA PHE A 277 -5.47 -4.55 17.79
C PHE A 277 -4.87 -5.87 18.29
N ILE A 278 -4.60 -5.97 19.60
CA ILE A 278 -4.07 -7.18 20.22
C ILE A 278 -5.09 -8.31 20.21
N ASP A 279 -6.35 -8.02 20.55
CA ASP A 279 -7.46 -8.99 20.55
C ASP A 279 -7.76 -9.55 19.14
N ALA A 280 -7.31 -8.87 18.07
CA ALA A 280 -7.46 -9.31 16.68
C ALA A 280 -6.22 -10.03 16.12
N ASP A 281 -5.24 -10.40 16.96
CA ASP A 281 -3.94 -10.94 16.57
C ASP A 281 -3.17 -10.04 15.61
N GLY A 282 -3.21 -8.73 15.87
CA GLY A 282 -2.56 -7.73 15.03
C GLY A 282 -1.04 -7.89 14.93
N VAL A 283 -0.38 -8.36 16.00
CA VAL A 283 1.08 -8.61 15.98
C VAL A 283 1.42 -9.72 14.98
N GLU A 284 0.72 -10.85 15.04
CA GLU A 284 0.90 -11.97 14.11
C GLU A 284 0.63 -11.52 12.66
N ALA A 285 -0.43 -10.73 12.43
CA ALA A 285 -0.74 -10.18 11.12
C ALA A 285 0.39 -9.32 10.55
N VAL A 286 1.07 -8.54 11.41
CA VAL A 286 2.21 -7.71 11.01
C VAL A 286 3.43 -8.58 10.69
N VAL A 287 3.75 -9.58 11.51
CA VAL A 287 4.89 -10.47 11.27
C VAL A 287 4.69 -11.28 9.99
N ASN A 288 3.48 -11.79 9.74
CA ASN A 288 3.15 -12.48 8.49
C ASN A 288 3.33 -11.60 7.25
N ASN A 289 2.93 -10.32 7.32
CA ASN A 289 3.15 -9.38 6.22
C ASN A 289 4.63 -9.02 6.06
N LEU A 290 5.40 -8.87 7.14
CA LEU A 290 6.86 -8.70 7.09
C LEU A 290 7.56 -9.87 6.40
N ASN A 291 7.09 -11.10 6.64
CA ASN A 291 7.63 -12.30 6.01
C ASN A 291 7.46 -12.29 4.49
N ILE A 292 6.37 -11.71 3.98
CA ILE A 292 6.15 -11.58 2.54
C ILE A 292 6.86 -10.34 1.98
N ALA A 293 6.88 -9.24 2.73
CA ALA A 293 7.54 -7.99 2.36
C ALA A 293 9.04 -8.19 2.11
N ARG A 294 9.68 -9.18 2.76
CA ARG A 294 11.08 -9.58 2.48
C ARG A 294 11.37 -9.92 1.02
N TYR A 295 10.33 -10.21 0.23
CA TYR A 295 10.42 -10.49 -1.21
C TYR A 295 9.91 -9.33 -2.09
N LYS A 296 9.11 -8.42 -1.53
CA LYS A 296 8.38 -7.37 -2.29
C LYS A 296 8.92 -5.94 -2.08
N GLY A 297 9.86 -5.73 -1.14
CA GLY A 297 10.74 -4.54 -1.18
C GLY A 297 10.43 -3.37 -0.24
N ILE A 298 9.46 -3.46 0.70
CA ILE A 298 9.18 -2.34 1.63
C ILE A 298 8.79 -2.86 3.04
N PRO A 299 9.64 -2.69 4.08
CA PRO A 299 9.33 -3.11 5.44
C PRO A 299 8.48 -2.07 6.21
N GLN A 300 7.48 -1.47 5.55
CA GLN A 300 6.62 -0.41 6.13
C GLN A 300 5.87 -0.87 7.38
N HIS A 301 5.67 -2.18 7.54
CA HIS A 301 4.94 -2.78 8.65
C HIS A 301 5.70 -2.67 9.99
N LEU A 302 7.01 -2.42 9.99
CA LEU A 302 7.80 -2.18 11.22
C LEU A 302 7.24 -1.01 12.03
N ARG A 303 6.66 0.00 11.35
CA ARG A 303 5.99 1.12 11.98
C ARG A 303 4.88 0.67 12.94
N VAL A 304 4.10 -0.34 12.53
CA VAL A 304 2.98 -0.86 13.33
C VAL A 304 3.51 -1.57 14.56
N LEU A 305 4.59 -2.37 14.45
CA LEU A 305 5.22 -3.01 15.60
C LEU A 305 5.79 -1.99 16.59
N HIS A 306 6.37 -0.92 16.08
CA HIS A 306 6.97 0.12 16.92
C HIS A 306 5.90 0.88 17.71
N ASP A 307 4.75 1.16 17.08
CA ASP A 307 3.61 1.73 17.79
C ASP A 307 2.99 0.73 18.77
N ALA A 308 2.96 -0.56 18.44
CA ALA A 308 2.50 -1.63 19.33
C ALA A 308 3.36 -1.74 20.60
N GLN A 309 4.69 -1.66 20.49
CA GLN A 309 5.61 -1.68 21.65
C GLN A 309 5.38 -0.50 22.63
N ARG A 310 4.79 0.60 22.17
CA ARG A 310 4.50 1.79 22.98
C ARG A 310 3.14 1.73 23.67
N LEU A 311 2.35 0.68 23.43
CA LEU A 311 1.03 0.54 24.02
C LEU A 311 1.11 0.41 25.55
N PRO A 312 0.17 1.01 26.29
CA PRO A 312 0.10 0.89 27.73
C PRO A 312 -0.24 -0.55 28.13
N GLN A 313 0.24 -0.99 29.30
CA GLN A 313 -0.02 -2.32 29.84
C GLN A 313 -1.52 -2.69 29.90
N GLN A 314 -2.40 -1.69 30.07
CA GLN A 314 -3.85 -1.86 30.07
C GLN A 314 -4.40 -2.40 28.74
N ALA A 315 -3.75 -2.05 27.61
CA ALA A 315 -4.11 -2.50 26.27
C ALA A 315 -3.45 -3.85 25.94
N VAL A 316 -2.16 -3.97 26.26
CA VAL A 316 -1.34 -5.16 25.94
C VAL A 316 -1.79 -6.39 26.73
N GLY A 317 -2.28 -6.19 27.96
CA GLY A 317 -2.73 -7.26 28.83
C GLY A 317 -1.56 -7.92 29.56
N ARG A 318 -1.63 -9.26 29.72
CA ARG A 318 -0.64 -10.03 30.49
C ARG A 318 0.60 -10.40 29.69
N GLU A 319 0.43 -10.59 28.40
CA GLU A 319 1.47 -11.07 27.49
C GLU A 319 2.10 -9.87 26.80
N SER A 320 3.43 -9.75 26.86
CA SER A 320 4.15 -8.62 26.28
C SER A 320 4.10 -8.66 24.75
N ILE A 321 4.30 -7.52 24.09
CA ILE A 321 4.45 -7.47 22.62
C ILE A 321 5.64 -8.31 22.16
N ASN A 322 6.73 -8.32 22.93
CA ASN A 322 7.91 -9.10 22.58
C ASN A 322 7.65 -10.62 22.68
N ALA A 323 6.83 -11.07 23.63
CA ALA A 323 6.38 -12.47 23.69
C ALA A 323 5.52 -12.82 22.45
N ARG A 324 4.58 -11.95 22.09
CA ARG A 324 3.75 -12.12 20.89
C ARG A 324 4.54 -12.15 19.59
N LEU A 325 5.65 -11.40 19.52
CA LEU A 325 6.56 -11.43 18.39
C LEU A 325 7.24 -12.79 18.29
N GLU A 326 7.68 -13.34 19.41
CA GLU A 326 8.27 -14.68 19.46
C GLU A 326 7.26 -15.75 19.02
N ASP A 327 6.05 -15.73 19.58
CA ASP A 327 4.98 -16.66 19.23
C ASP A 327 4.57 -16.60 17.74
N ALA A 328 4.91 -15.51 17.05
CA ALA A 328 4.67 -15.30 15.63
C ALA A 328 5.90 -15.60 14.73
N ASP A 329 6.91 -16.31 15.23
CA ASP A 329 8.15 -16.66 14.51
C ASP A 329 8.95 -15.43 13.99
N PHE A 330 8.92 -14.32 14.74
CA PHE A 330 9.53 -13.05 14.30
C PHE A 330 11.03 -13.14 14.00
N LEU A 331 11.81 -13.94 14.75
CA LEU A 331 13.28 -13.99 14.59
C LEU A 331 13.70 -14.40 13.18
N GLY A 332 13.11 -15.46 12.64
CA GLY A 332 13.40 -15.92 11.29
C GLY A 332 13.00 -14.90 10.22
N VAL A 333 11.88 -14.19 10.42
CA VAL A 333 11.41 -13.13 9.53
C VAL A 333 12.37 -11.93 9.56
N ALA A 334 12.74 -11.46 10.75
CA ALA A 334 13.64 -10.33 10.95
C ALA A 334 15.03 -10.59 10.37
N MET A 335 15.57 -11.80 10.55
CA MET A 335 16.85 -12.19 9.94
C MET A 335 16.77 -12.27 8.42
N GLY A 336 15.68 -12.81 7.87
CA GLY A 336 15.45 -12.79 6.42
C GLY A 336 15.39 -11.38 5.84
N LEU A 337 14.73 -10.45 6.53
CA LEU A 337 14.67 -9.04 6.12
C LEU A 337 16.05 -8.36 6.16
N LEU A 338 16.82 -8.58 7.22
CA LEU A 338 18.17 -8.02 7.36
C LEU A 338 19.13 -8.52 6.26
N ASP A 339 18.99 -9.77 5.83
CA ASP A 339 19.83 -10.31 4.74
C ASP A 339 19.37 -9.85 3.35
N ALA A 340 18.06 -9.75 3.12
CA ALA A 340 17.48 -9.34 1.85
C ALA A 340 17.67 -7.84 1.57
N PHE A 341 17.61 -7.01 2.62
CA PHE A 341 17.55 -5.54 2.50
C PHE A 341 18.60 -4.80 3.35
N PRO A 342 19.90 -5.17 3.27
CA PRO A 342 20.93 -4.53 4.08
C PRO A 342 21.20 -3.07 3.67
N GLU A 343 20.58 -2.57 2.60
CA GLU A 343 20.67 -1.18 2.12
C GLU A 343 19.70 -0.23 2.82
N PHE A 344 18.61 -0.74 3.40
CA PHE A 344 17.59 0.08 4.04
C PHE A 344 17.93 0.36 5.50
N TYR A 345 18.95 1.19 5.71
CA TYR A 345 19.59 1.46 7.00
C TYR A 345 18.61 1.73 8.16
N GLU A 346 17.61 2.58 7.95
CA GLU A 346 16.62 2.92 8.99
C GLU A 346 15.77 1.71 9.38
N ALA A 347 15.24 0.98 8.39
CA ALA A 347 14.43 -0.21 8.63
C ALA A 347 15.25 -1.33 9.29
N THR A 348 16.52 -1.50 8.89
CA THR A 348 17.42 -2.48 9.49
C THR A 348 17.82 -2.08 10.91
N SER A 349 17.99 -0.79 11.20
CA SER A 349 18.21 -0.29 12.56
C SER A 349 17.02 -0.60 13.47
N ASP A 350 15.79 -0.39 12.99
CA ASP A 350 14.59 -0.73 13.76
C ASP A 350 14.45 -2.23 13.99
N LEU A 351 14.70 -3.06 12.97
CA LEU A 351 14.76 -4.53 13.13
C LEU A 351 15.77 -4.96 14.20
N LEU A 352 16.96 -4.35 14.21
CA LEU A 352 17.98 -4.63 15.22
C LEU A 352 17.51 -4.27 16.63
N LYS A 353 16.77 -3.16 16.81
CA LYS A 353 16.18 -2.80 18.10
C LYS A 353 15.21 -3.87 18.57
N PHE A 354 14.26 -4.29 17.72
CA PHE A 354 13.32 -5.37 18.05
C PHE A 354 14.05 -6.65 18.45
N LEU A 355 15.05 -7.09 17.67
CA LEU A 355 15.83 -8.30 17.98
C LEU A 355 16.55 -8.18 19.33
N THR A 356 17.13 -7.03 19.65
CA THR A 356 17.83 -6.82 20.93
C THR A 356 16.91 -6.75 22.15
N ASP A 357 15.60 -6.59 21.94
CA ASP A 357 14.57 -6.54 22.97
C ASP A 357 13.85 -7.89 23.13
N VAL A 358 13.59 -8.59 22.02
CA VAL A 358 12.92 -9.91 22.02
C VAL A 358 13.86 -11.00 22.50
N VAL A 359 15.07 -11.09 21.96
CA VAL A 359 15.97 -12.23 22.19
C VAL A 359 16.32 -12.41 23.68
N PRO A 360 16.75 -11.38 24.43
CA PRO A 360 17.07 -11.58 25.84
C PRO A 360 15.88 -11.93 26.74
N ALA A 361 14.66 -11.61 26.29
CA ALA A 361 13.45 -11.70 27.09
C ALA A 361 12.62 -12.96 26.79
N HIS A 362 12.63 -13.43 25.55
CA HIS A 362 11.68 -14.43 25.06
C HIS A 362 12.27 -15.51 24.14
N ALA A 363 13.49 -15.33 23.60
CA ALA A 363 14.10 -16.27 22.66
C ALA A 363 15.43 -16.84 23.16
N SER A 364 15.91 -17.90 22.53
CA SER A 364 17.24 -18.44 22.79
C SER A 364 18.28 -17.80 21.86
N PRO A 365 19.48 -17.42 22.35
CA PRO A 365 20.58 -17.04 21.47
C PRO A 365 20.96 -18.13 20.45
N LEU A 366 20.63 -19.40 20.71
CA LEU A 366 20.82 -20.50 19.78
C LEU A 366 19.91 -20.38 18.55
N GLU A 367 18.67 -19.93 18.71
CA GLU A 367 17.71 -19.78 17.61
C GLU A 367 18.21 -18.71 16.62
N LEU A 368 18.82 -17.62 17.10
CA LEU A 368 19.50 -16.66 16.23
C LEU A 368 20.59 -17.34 15.38
N LEU A 369 21.39 -18.22 15.98
CA LEU A 369 22.44 -18.95 15.26
C LEU A 369 21.84 -19.88 14.20
N GLU A 370 20.73 -20.56 14.52
CA GLU A 370 19.99 -21.42 13.59
C GLU A 370 19.41 -20.64 12.40
N TYR A 371 18.94 -19.40 12.63
CA TYR A 371 18.50 -18.46 11.58
C TYR A 371 19.65 -17.73 10.87
N ARG A 372 20.89 -18.24 10.97
CA ARG A 372 22.09 -17.68 10.31
C ARG A 372 22.40 -16.23 10.70
N ALA A 373 22.08 -15.80 11.93
CA ALA A 373 22.37 -14.45 12.40
C ALA A 373 23.85 -14.08 12.30
N MET A 374 24.78 -15.03 12.57
CA MET A 374 26.22 -14.77 12.52
C MET A 374 26.70 -14.26 11.15
N PRO A 375 26.46 -14.96 10.02
CA PRO A 375 26.74 -14.43 8.69
C PRO A 375 26.04 -13.11 8.36
N ILE A 376 24.75 -12.99 8.68
CA ILE A 376 23.93 -11.83 8.32
C ILE A 376 24.43 -10.57 9.03
N LEU A 377 24.61 -10.63 10.35
CA LEU A 377 25.11 -9.53 11.15
C LEU A 377 26.56 -9.18 10.80
N SER A 378 27.39 -10.16 10.45
CA SER A 378 28.78 -9.92 10.04
C SER A 378 28.84 -9.15 8.72
N LYS A 379 28.02 -9.55 7.73
CA LYS A 379 27.85 -8.86 6.46
C LYS A 379 27.35 -7.43 6.67
N TYR A 380 26.33 -7.25 7.52
CA TYR A 380 25.78 -5.93 7.86
C TYR A 380 26.82 -5.04 8.53
N TYR A 381 27.53 -5.54 9.55
CA TYR A 381 28.59 -4.81 10.24
C TYR A 381 29.69 -4.37 9.27
N VAL A 382 30.21 -5.28 8.44
CA VAL A 382 31.28 -4.94 7.48
C VAL A 382 30.84 -3.88 6.49
N LYS A 383 29.58 -3.94 6.03
CA LYS A 383 29.01 -2.96 5.10
C LYS A 383 28.96 -1.55 5.71
N TRP A 384 28.51 -1.43 6.95
CA TRP A 384 28.21 -0.13 7.57
C TRP A 384 29.29 0.37 8.53
N ARG A 385 30.32 -0.41 8.87
CA ARG A 385 31.35 0.00 9.86
C ARG A 385 32.11 1.29 9.51
N GLU A 386 32.12 1.71 8.24
CA GLU A 386 32.80 2.94 7.81
C GLU A 386 31.84 4.13 7.77
N ASP A 387 30.53 3.92 7.91
CA ASP A 387 29.50 4.97 7.90
C ASP A 387 29.42 5.72 9.25
N GLN A 388 29.32 7.05 9.20
CA GLN A 388 29.31 7.89 10.40
C GLN A 388 28.04 7.71 11.25
N SER A 389 26.88 7.56 10.61
CA SER A 389 25.61 7.36 11.32
C SER A 389 25.64 6.04 12.08
N PHE A 390 26.10 4.96 11.43
CA PHE A 390 26.27 3.65 12.08
C PHE A 390 27.16 3.69 13.32
N GLN A 391 28.22 4.49 13.28
CA GLN A 391 29.15 4.63 14.40
C GLN A 391 28.60 5.46 15.57
N THR A 392 27.56 6.26 15.37
CA THR A 392 27.15 7.31 16.33
C THR A 392 25.70 7.20 16.83
N ASP A 393 24.77 6.65 16.04
CA ASP A 393 23.34 6.62 16.36
C ASP A 393 22.90 5.46 17.28
N GLY A 394 23.83 4.60 17.68
CA GLY A 394 23.60 3.44 18.53
C GLY A 394 23.38 2.12 17.77
N THR A 395 23.27 2.14 16.44
CA THR A 395 23.04 0.92 15.64
C THR A 395 24.21 -0.07 15.76
N ARG A 396 25.46 0.42 15.79
CA ARG A 396 26.64 -0.42 16.05
C ARG A 396 26.55 -1.13 17.41
N ALA A 397 26.06 -0.45 18.44
CA ALA A 397 25.90 -1.04 19.78
C ALA A 397 24.84 -2.16 19.77
N LEU A 398 23.76 -2.02 19.00
CA LEU A 398 22.76 -3.07 18.83
C LEU A 398 23.35 -4.34 18.18
N VAL A 399 24.13 -4.17 17.11
CA VAL A 399 24.82 -5.28 16.43
C VAL A 399 25.81 -5.96 17.38
N ALA A 400 26.62 -5.18 18.10
CA ALA A 400 27.57 -5.70 19.08
C ALA A 400 26.87 -6.48 20.20
N LYS A 401 25.73 -5.99 20.71
CA LYS A 401 24.92 -6.66 21.74
C LYS A 401 24.40 -8.02 21.25
N LEU A 402 23.89 -8.12 20.02
CA LEU A 402 23.44 -9.39 19.45
C LEU A 402 24.60 -10.39 19.30
N PHE A 403 25.78 -9.93 18.86
CA PHE A 403 26.98 -10.76 18.83
C PHE A 403 27.38 -11.24 20.22
N GLU A 404 27.38 -10.35 21.21
CA GLU A 404 27.73 -10.68 22.59
C GLU A 404 26.81 -11.76 23.18
N LEU A 405 25.50 -11.66 22.95
CA LEU A 405 24.53 -12.68 23.36
C LEU A 405 24.88 -14.06 22.78
N MET A 406 25.15 -14.14 21.48
CA MET A 406 25.49 -15.40 20.82
C MET A 406 26.89 -15.93 21.18
N LEU A 407 27.86 -15.07 21.50
CA LEU A 407 29.21 -15.46 21.87
C LEU A 407 29.30 -15.97 23.31
N ASN A 408 28.49 -15.41 24.20
CA ASN A 408 28.46 -15.76 25.62
C ASN A 408 27.57 -16.96 25.93
N ASP A 409 26.69 -17.35 25.02
CA ASP A 409 25.81 -18.50 25.19
C ASP A 409 26.57 -19.84 25.07
N LYS A 410 26.37 -20.73 26.07
CA LYS A 410 27.09 -22.01 26.17
C LYS A 410 26.66 -23.01 25.10
N THR A 411 25.42 -22.93 24.64
CA THR A 411 24.89 -23.81 23.58
C THR A 411 25.46 -23.40 22.22
N CYS A 412 25.50 -22.10 21.92
CA CYS A 412 26.16 -21.55 20.73
C CYS A 412 27.65 -21.90 20.67
N GLN A 413 28.36 -21.86 21.81
CA GLN A 413 29.79 -22.21 21.87
C GLN A 413 30.10 -23.61 21.35
N ARG A 414 29.18 -24.58 21.49
CA ARG A 414 29.34 -25.93 20.92
C ARG A 414 29.32 -25.91 19.39
N GLY A 415 28.52 -25.03 18.80
CA GLY A 415 28.46 -24.83 17.34
C GLY A 415 29.67 -24.10 16.76
N TYR A 416 30.52 -23.50 17.60
CA TYR A 416 31.73 -22.77 17.20
C TYR A 416 33.00 -23.62 17.24
N ASP A 417 32.91 -24.90 17.61
CA ASP A 417 34.06 -25.80 17.62
C ASP A 417 34.67 -25.86 16.21
N PRO A 418 35.96 -25.51 16.01
CA PRO A 418 36.61 -25.54 14.71
C PRO A 418 36.60 -26.91 14.01
N SER A 419 36.36 -28.00 14.75
CA SER A 419 36.22 -29.34 14.19
C SER A 419 34.87 -29.59 13.51
N VAL A 420 33.85 -28.76 13.79
CA VAL A 420 32.47 -28.89 13.29
C VAL A 420 32.02 -27.64 12.52
N ALA A 421 32.49 -26.46 12.92
CA ALA A 421 32.09 -25.18 12.35
C ALA A 421 32.60 -25.00 10.92
N SER A 422 31.76 -24.42 10.06
CA SER A 422 32.17 -24.05 8.70
C SER A 422 33.23 -22.93 8.73
N TYR A 423 34.08 -22.87 7.71
CA TYR A 423 35.04 -21.78 7.55
C TYR A 423 34.36 -20.40 7.55
N GLU A 424 33.19 -20.29 6.91
CA GLU A 424 32.38 -19.07 6.91
C GLU A 424 32.01 -18.63 8.34
N LEU A 425 31.53 -19.57 9.18
CA LEU A 425 31.18 -19.28 10.55
C LEU A 425 32.40 -18.84 11.38
N LEU A 426 33.56 -19.46 11.17
CA LEU A 426 34.81 -19.09 11.84
C LEU A 426 35.27 -17.66 11.47
N GLU A 427 35.11 -17.24 10.22
CA GLU A 427 35.38 -15.85 9.80
C GLU A 427 34.35 -14.87 10.40
N CYS A 428 33.08 -15.25 10.47
CA CYS A 428 32.04 -14.47 11.13
C CYS A 428 32.36 -14.28 12.62
N LEU A 429 32.87 -15.30 13.30
CA LEU A 429 33.30 -15.19 14.72
C LEU A 429 34.43 -14.18 14.92
N LYS A 430 35.38 -14.08 13.98
CA LYS A 430 36.42 -13.04 14.03
C LYS A 430 35.79 -11.64 13.91
N THR A 431 34.85 -11.48 12.99
CA THR A 431 34.12 -10.22 12.79
C THR A 431 33.29 -9.85 14.02
N ALA A 432 32.55 -10.80 14.58
CA ALA A 432 31.75 -10.63 15.80
C ALA A 432 32.60 -10.19 17.00
N LYS A 433 33.71 -10.89 17.27
CA LYS A 433 34.65 -10.53 18.35
C LYS A 433 35.25 -9.15 18.16
N ARG A 434 35.56 -8.78 16.91
CA ARG A 434 36.05 -7.44 16.58
C ARG A 434 34.97 -6.38 16.82
N ALA A 435 33.74 -6.61 16.37
CA ALA A 435 32.63 -5.67 16.55
C ALA A 435 32.35 -5.39 18.03
N VAL A 436 32.32 -6.44 18.87
CA VAL A 436 32.18 -6.31 20.33
C VAL A 436 33.33 -5.50 20.94
N LYS A 437 34.58 -5.80 20.54
CA LYS A 437 35.75 -5.07 21.01
C LYS A 437 35.75 -3.59 20.61
N ASP A 438 35.42 -3.30 19.34
CA ASP A 438 35.38 -1.95 18.80
C ASP A 438 34.30 -1.10 19.51
N GLU A 439 33.17 -1.71 19.91
CA GLU A 439 32.16 -1.06 20.75
C GLU A 439 32.65 -0.82 22.19
N GLN A 440 33.21 -1.85 22.86
CA GLN A 440 33.73 -1.75 24.23
C GLN A 440 34.83 -0.68 24.37
N GLU A 441 35.70 -0.57 23.38
CA GLU A 441 36.82 0.37 23.36
C GLU A 441 36.45 1.70 22.67
N LYS A 442 35.20 1.88 22.24
CA LYS A 442 34.70 3.04 21.49
C LYS A 442 35.59 3.42 20.30
N ARG A 443 36.17 2.43 19.62
CA ARG A 443 37.02 2.66 18.44
C ARG A 443 36.16 3.08 17.27
N VAL A 444 36.41 4.27 16.72
CA VAL A 444 35.76 4.72 15.48
C VAL A 444 36.63 4.30 14.32
N THR A 445 36.03 3.63 13.32
CA THR A 445 36.75 3.34 12.07
C THR A 445 36.78 4.64 11.26
N PRO A 446 37.96 5.22 10.97
CA PRO A 446 38.02 6.47 10.23
C PRO A 446 37.50 6.27 8.81
N PHE A 447 36.68 7.22 8.34
CA PHE A 447 36.22 7.26 6.96
C PHE A 447 37.45 7.37 6.05
N PRO A 448 37.61 6.52 5.02
CA PRO A 448 38.66 6.75 4.05
C PRO A 448 38.37 8.08 3.35
N GLU A 449 39.21 9.10 3.59
CA GLU A 449 39.16 10.35 2.84
C GLU A 449 39.09 10.00 1.36
N GLN A 450 38.01 10.40 0.68
CA GLN A 450 37.94 10.31 -0.77
C GLN A 450 39.18 11.04 -1.28
N LYS A 451 40.13 10.30 -1.84
CA LYS A 451 41.27 10.88 -2.55
C LYS A 451 40.68 11.79 -3.61
N GLN A 452 40.67 13.10 -3.36
CA GLN A 452 40.39 14.10 -4.36
C GLN A 452 41.34 13.78 -5.51
N GLN A 453 40.77 13.38 -6.65
CA GLN A 453 41.54 13.29 -7.88
C GLN A 453 42.17 14.68 -8.08
N PRO A 454 43.49 14.78 -8.30
CA PRO A 454 44.10 16.06 -8.57
C PRO A 454 43.42 16.64 -9.81
N VAL A 455 42.84 17.82 -9.66
CA VAL A 455 42.36 18.63 -10.78
C VAL A 455 43.59 18.91 -11.64
N THR A 456 43.75 18.13 -12.71
CA THR A 456 44.66 18.46 -13.79
C THR A 456 44.11 19.68 -14.48
N THR A 457 44.60 20.87 -14.11
CA THR A 457 44.54 22.04 -14.97
C THR A 457 45.45 21.79 -16.16
N ALA A 458 44.87 21.34 -17.27
CA ALA A 458 45.49 21.42 -18.59
C ALA A 458 45.43 22.88 -19.05
N GLY A 459 46.57 23.40 -19.49
CA GLY A 459 46.78 24.78 -19.93
C GLY A 459 46.36 25.05 -21.38
#